data_AF-A0A661E2C9-F1
#
_entry.id   AF-A0A661E2C9-F1
#
_cell.length_a   1.000
_cell.length_b   1.000
_cell.length_c   1.000
_cell.angle_alpha   90.00
_cell.angle_beta   90.00
_cell.angle_gamma   90.00
#
_symmetry.space_group_name_H-M   'P 1'
#
loop_
_entity.id
_entity.type
_entity.pdbx_description
1 polymer ?
#
loop_
_entity_poly.entity_id
_entity_poly.type
_entity_poly.pdbx_seq_one_letter_code
_entity_poly.pdbx_strand_id
1 'polypeptide(L)'
;MIKNTEFARRRKRLMTLMGPDTIAILPSAKEQTRSRDTQFNFRQDSDFHYLCGFNEPEAVLILIPGRKHGDYIMFNRERDLQKETWHGRRAGQQGVIDNHNAADAFPIDDIDDILPGLIEGRERIYCAIGNDKDFDERVLG
;
A
#
# COMPACT_ATOMS: atom_id res chain seq x y z
N MET A 1 19.66 3.71 7.76
CA MET A 1 18.38 3.81 7.04
C MET A 1 18.45 2.90 5.82
N ILE A 2 17.39 2.14 5.53
CA ILE A 2 17.35 1.22 4.37
C ILE A 2 17.19 2.06 3.09
N LYS A 3 17.94 1.72 2.03
CA LYS A 3 17.88 2.45 0.74
C LYS A 3 16.69 1.97 -0.10
N ASN A 4 16.15 2.83 -0.96
CA ASN A 4 15.06 2.49 -1.88
C ASN A 4 15.37 1.30 -2.81
N THR A 5 16.63 1.12 -3.17
CA THR A 5 17.09 -0.03 -3.97
C THR A 5 16.88 -1.36 -3.24
N GLU A 6 16.96 -1.38 -1.91
CA GLU A 6 16.72 -2.56 -1.10
C GLU A 6 15.24 -2.93 -1.05
N PHE A 7 14.34 -1.94 -0.91
CA PHE A 7 12.90 -2.15 -0.99
C PHE A 7 12.49 -2.72 -2.36
N ALA A 8 13.03 -2.16 -3.45
CA ALA A 8 12.81 -2.67 -4.80
C ALA A 8 13.29 -4.12 -4.97
N ARG A 9 14.46 -4.46 -4.41
CA ARG A 9 14.99 -5.84 -4.42
C ARG A 9 14.06 -6.83 -3.71
N ARG A 10 13.50 -6.43 -2.56
CA ARG A 10 12.56 -7.26 -1.78
C ARG A 10 11.25 -7.49 -2.53
N ARG A 11 10.67 -6.44 -3.11
CA ARG A 11 9.47 -6.56 -3.98
C ARG A 11 9.73 -7.51 -5.14
N LYS A 12 10.84 -7.35 -5.86
CA LYS A 12 11.21 -8.24 -6.97
C LYS A 12 11.34 -9.69 -6.54
N ARG A 13 11.98 -9.94 -5.39
CA ARG A 13 12.12 -11.29 -4.82
C ARG A 13 10.76 -11.90 -4.49
N LEU A 14 9.87 -11.15 -3.84
CA LEU A 14 8.52 -11.61 -3.52
C LEU A 14 7.72 -11.93 -4.79
N MET A 15 7.73 -11.04 -5.78
CA MET A 15 7.04 -11.26 -7.07
C MET A 15 7.56 -12.50 -7.83
N THR A 16 8.86 -12.79 -7.72
CA THR A 16 9.44 -14.01 -8.30
C THR A 16 8.92 -15.27 -7.62
N LEU A 17 8.67 -15.22 -6.31
CA LEU A 17 8.10 -16.34 -5.55
C LEU A 17 6.60 -16.53 -5.81
N MET A 18 5.87 -15.44 -6.05
CA MET A 18 4.44 -15.49 -6.35
C MET A 18 4.16 -16.12 -7.72
N GLY A 19 4.99 -15.82 -8.72
CA GLY A 19 4.80 -16.32 -10.09
C GLY A 19 3.81 -15.49 -10.92
N PRO A 20 3.61 -15.86 -12.21
CA PRO A 20 2.71 -15.14 -13.11
C PRO A 20 1.24 -15.24 -12.67
N ASP A 21 0.41 -14.32 -13.16
CA ASP A 21 -1.05 -14.30 -12.94
C ASP A 21 -1.48 -14.26 -11.47
N THR A 22 -0.65 -13.62 -10.64
CA THR A 22 -0.90 -13.41 -9.22
C THR A 22 -0.96 -11.93 -8.87
N ILE A 23 -1.54 -11.61 -7.72
CA ILE A 23 -1.55 -10.27 -7.13
C ILE A 23 -1.30 -10.37 -5.63
N ALA A 24 -0.48 -9.46 -5.07
CA ALA A 24 -0.34 -9.30 -3.63
C ALA A 24 -0.91 -7.96 -3.19
N ILE A 25 -1.64 -7.96 -2.07
CA ILE A 25 -2.35 -6.81 -1.54
C ILE A 25 -1.99 -6.69 -0.05
N LEU A 26 -1.30 -5.61 0.32
CA LEU A 26 -0.85 -5.37 1.69
C LEU A 26 -1.30 -3.99 2.16
N PRO A 27 -2.16 -3.90 3.20
CA PRO A 27 -2.56 -2.62 3.77
C PRO A 27 -1.49 -2.04 4.70
N SER A 28 -1.49 -0.73 4.86
CA SER A 28 -0.79 -0.03 5.94
C SER A 28 -1.44 -0.33 7.30
N ALA A 29 -0.71 -0.11 8.39
CA ALA A 29 -1.28 -0.06 9.72
C ALA A 29 -2.30 1.09 9.86
N LYS A 30 -3.24 0.90 10.79
CA LYS A 30 -4.24 1.90 11.19
C LYS A 30 -3.73 2.75 12.35
N GLU A 31 -4.06 4.03 12.36
CA GLU A 31 -3.86 4.87 13.55
C GLU A 31 -4.66 4.34 14.73
N GLN A 32 -4.09 4.38 15.93
CA GLN A 32 -4.71 3.81 17.13
C GLN A 32 -5.07 4.90 18.12
N THR A 33 -6.33 4.93 18.53
CA THR A 33 -6.81 5.85 19.57
C THR A 33 -6.19 5.50 20.91
N ARG A 34 -5.57 6.49 21.56
CA ARG A 34 -5.07 6.38 22.93
C ARG A 34 -6.12 6.78 23.95
N SER A 35 -6.75 7.93 23.75
CA SER A 35 -7.82 8.43 24.61
C SER A 35 -8.60 9.51 23.90
N ARG A 36 -9.92 9.31 23.73
CA ARG A 36 -10.82 10.21 23.01
C ARG A 36 -10.27 10.62 21.64
N ASP A 37 -9.85 11.87 21.49
CA ASP A 37 -9.31 12.48 20.28
C ASP A 37 -7.79 12.40 20.16
N THR A 38 -7.11 11.81 21.16
CA THR A 38 -5.65 11.60 21.12
C THR A 38 -5.30 10.23 20.56
N GLN A 39 -4.31 10.19 19.67
CA GLN A 39 -3.78 8.97 19.07
C GLN A 39 -2.45 8.58 19.72
N PHE A 40 -2.10 7.30 19.63
CA PHE A 40 -0.72 6.85 19.83
C PHE A 40 0.17 7.32 18.67
N ASN A 41 1.49 7.32 18.89
CA ASN A 41 2.43 7.53 17.80
C ASN A 41 2.22 6.44 16.73
N PHE A 42 2.06 6.86 15.48
CA PHE A 42 1.88 5.93 14.38
C PHE A 42 3.09 5.02 14.24
N ARG A 43 2.82 3.71 14.17
CA ARG A 43 3.79 2.68 13.83
C ARG A 43 3.22 1.87 12.68
N GLN A 44 3.92 1.90 11.56
CA GLN A 44 3.53 1.18 10.35
C GLN A 44 3.45 -0.33 10.59
N ASP A 45 2.76 -1.06 9.72
CA ASP A 45 2.86 -2.51 9.65
C ASP A 45 4.28 -2.93 9.22
N SER A 46 4.80 -4.03 9.77
CA SER A 46 6.19 -4.41 9.52
C SER A 46 6.40 -5.00 8.13
N ASP A 47 5.44 -5.77 7.60
CA ASP A 47 5.53 -6.37 6.28
C ASP A 47 5.34 -5.31 5.19
N PHE A 48 4.36 -4.42 5.38
CA PHE A 48 4.16 -3.25 4.54
C PHE A 48 5.43 -2.38 4.48
N HIS A 49 5.98 -2.00 5.65
CA HIS A 49 7.19 -1.19 5.71
C HIS A 49 8.40 -1.92 5.13
N TYR A 50 8.51 -3.23 5.34
CA TYR A 50 9.60 -4.05 4.81
C TYR A 50 9.69 -4.01 3.27
N LEU A 51 8.55 -3.88 2.59
CA LEU A 51 8.45 -3.88 1.13
C LEU A 51 8.53 -2.49 0.49
N CYS A 52 8.11 -1.42 1.16
CA CYS A 52 8.05 -0.09 0.54
C CYS A 52 8.72 1.05 1.30
N GLY A 53 9.00 0.88 2.60
CA GLY A 53 9.53 1.96 3.44
C GLY A 53 8.59 3.15 3.61
N PHE A 54 7.33 3.06 3.18
CA PHE A 54 6.33 4.12 3.29
C PHE A 54 5.74 4.15 4.70
N ASN A 55 5.61 5.34 5.29
CA ASN A 55 5.27 5.52 6.71
C ASN A 55 4.10 6.51 6.91
N GLU A 56 3.07 6.39 6.07
CA GLU A 56 1.78 7.01 6.31
C GLU A 56 0.69 5.93 6.46
N PRO A 57 -0.38 6.21 7.23
CA PRO A 57 -1.58 5.38 7.28
C PRO A 57 -2.41 5.55 5.99
N GLU A 58 -3.50 4.78 5.89
CA GLU A 58 -4.45 4.82 4.77
C GLU A 58 -3.76 4.64 3.42
N ALA A 59 -2.99 3.55 3.32
CA ALA A 59 -2.32 3.16 2.10
C ALA A 59 -2.40 1.64 1.86
N VAL A 60 -2.38 1.24 0.60
CA VAL A 60 -2.37 -0.18 0.20
C VAL A 60 -1.34 -0.38 -0.90
N LEU A 61 -0.40 -1.29 -0.65
CA LEU A 61 0.62 -1.70 -1.59
C LEU A 61 0.10 -2.87 -2.42
N ILE A 62 0.21 -2.75 -3.74
CA ILE A 62 -0.18 -3.79 -4.69
C ILE A 62 1.03 -4.23 -5.50
N LEU A 63 1.25 -5.54 -5.60
CA LEU A 63 2.26 -6.14 -6.47
C LEU A 63 1.62 -7.05 -7.51
N ILE A 64 1.94 -6.85 -8.78
CA ILE A 64 1.40 -7.61 -9.90
C ILE A 64 2.56 -8.03 -10.82
N PRO A 65 3.13 -9.23 -10.62
CA PRO A 65 4.25 -9.71 -11.42
C PRO A 65 3.92 -9.68 -12.93
N GLY A 66 4.78 -9.03 -13.73
CA GLY A 66 4.64 -9.01 -15.19
C GLY A 66 3.61 -8.02 -15.75
N ARG A 67 3.01 -7.15 -14.93
CA ARG A 67 2.12 -6.08 -15.43
C ARG A 67 2.90 -5.08 -16.30
N LYS A 68 2.45 -4.87 -17.54
CA LYS A 68 3.11 -4.01 -18.54
C LYS A 68 3.27 -2.55 -18.10
N HIS A 69 2.30 -2.02 -17.36
CA HIS A 69 2.30 -0.65 -16.85
C HIS A 69 3.01 -0.50 -15.49
N GLY A 70 3.81 -1.49 -15.10
CA GLY A 70 4.51 -1.51 -13.82
C GLY A 70 3.88 -2.48 -12.83
N ASP A 71 4.75 -3.14 -12.08
CA ASP A 71 4.45 -4.27 -11.21
C ASP A 71 4.28 -3.88 -9.74
N TYR A 72 4.53 -2.62 -9.38
CA TYR A 72 4.34 -2.06 -8.05
C TYR A 72 3.47 -0.80 -8.11
N ILE A 73 2.29 -0.88 -7.49
CA ILE A 73 1.29 0.18 -7.43
C ILE A 73 1.04 0.52 -5.95
N MET A 74 0.75 1.79 -5.67
CA MET A 74 0.35 2.24 -4.33
C MET A 74 -1.00 2.97 -4.38
N PHE A 75 -1.91 2.61 -3.48
CA PHE A 75 -3.03 3.46 -3.12
C PHE A 75 -2.65 4.25 -1.88
N ASN A 76 -2.80 5.56 -1.88
CA ASN A 76 -2.50 6.38 -0.71
C ASN A 76 -3.31 7.67 -0.71
N ARG A 77 -3.31 8.36 0.43
CA ARG A 77 -3.97 9.66 0.59
C ARG A 77 -3.45 10.68 -0.42
N GLU A 78 -4.37 11.41 -1.04
CA GLU A 78 -4.05 12.60 -1.84
C GLU A 78 -3.51 13.74 -0.98
N ARG A 79 -2.81 14.65 -1.65
CA ARG A 79 -2.43 15.93 -1.05
C ARG A 79 -3.66 16.79 -0.85
N ASP A 80 -3.77 17.36 0.33
CA ASP A 80 -4.86 18.26 0.70
C ASP A 80 -4.26 19.35 1.58
N LEU A 81 -4.18 20.57 1.05
CA LEU A 81 -3.54 21.70 1.74
C LEU A 81 -4.19 22.02 3.09
N GLN A 82 -5.51 21.87 3.18
CA GLN A 82 -6.22 22.13 4.44
C GLN A 82 -5.84 21.06 5.47
N LYS A 83 -5.91 19.78 5.11
CA LYS A 83 -5.53 18.69 6.02
C LYS A 83 -4.04 18.69 6.36
N GLU A 84 -3.17 19.01 5.40
CA GLU A 84 -1.71 19.05 5.60
C GLU A 84 -1.29 20.12 6.62
N THR A 85 -2.07 21.19 6.74
CA THR A 85 -1.83 22.26 7.74
C THR A 85 -1.98 21.73 9.17
N TRP A 86 -2.88 20.77 9.39
CA TRP A 86 -3.19 20.23 10.72
C TRP A 86 -2.48 18.90 11.02
N HIS A 87 -2.41 18.02 10.02
CA HIS A 87 -1.96 16.64 10.18
C HIS A 87 -0.57 16.36 9.61
N GLY A 88 0.11 17.40 9.12
CA GLY A 88 1.41 17.29 8.48
C GLY A 88 1.32 16.91 7.00
N ARG A 89 2.47 16.97 6.34
CA ARG A 89 2.57 16.75 4.89
C ARG A 89 2.18 15.33 4.51
N ARG A 90 1.54 15.21 3.35
CA ARG A 90 1.24 13.94 2.69
C ARG A 90 2.12 13.80 1.47
N ALA A 91 2.60 12.60 1.19
CA ALA A 91 3.37 12.33 -0.02
C ALA A 91 2.55 12.62 -1.29
N GLY A 92 1.27 12.22 -1.29
CA GLY A 92 0.45 12.17 -2.51
C GLY A 92 0.99 11.17 -3.53
N GLN A 93 0.28 11.03 -4.64
CA GLN A 93 0.59 10.05 -5.68
C GLN A 93 1.98 10.30 -6.27
N GLN A 94 2.27 11.56 -6.64
CA GLN A 94 3.57 11.94 -7.18
C GLN A 94 4.72 11.70 -6.18
N GLY A 95 4.50 11.99 -4.90
CA GLY A 95 5.52 11.78 -3.87
C GLY A 95 5.86 10.29 -3.67
N VAL A 96 4.89 9.39 -3.84
CA VAL A 96 5.14 7.95 -3.78
C VAL A 96 5.89 7.46 -5.03
N ILE A 97 5.54 7.96 -6.21
CA ILE A 97 6.25 7.64 -7.46
C ILE A 97 7.72 8.08 -7.34
N ASP A 98 7.95 9.33 -6.98
CA ASP A 98 9.30 9.93 -6.96
C ASP A 98 10.18 9.39 -5.83
N ASN A 99 9.61 9.20 -4.63
CA ASN A 99 10.39 8.88 -3.43
C ASN A 99 10.31 7.41 -3.01
N HIS A 100 9.34 6.64 -3.49
CA HIS A 100 9.17 5.22 -3.12
C HIS A 100 9.24 4.27 -4.33
N ASN A 101 9.47 4.80 -5.54
CA ASN A 101 9.58 4.05 -6.79
C ASN A 101 8.33 3.21 -7.11
N ALA A 102 7.14 3.72 -6.77
CA ALA A 102 5.92 3.14 -7.31
C ALA A 102 5.87 3.42 -8.81
N ALA A 103 5.46 2.42 -9.59
CA ALA A 103 5.27 2.61 -11.02
C ALA A 103 3.99 3.39 -11.32
N ASP A 104 2.99 3.23 -10.45
CA ASP A 104 1.70 3.90 -10.53
C ASP A 104 1.17 4.17 -9.11
N ALA A 105 0.39 5.23 -8.95
CA ALA A 105 -0.21 5.57 -7.66
C ALA A 105 -1.59 6.20 -7.81
N PHE A 106 -2.53 5.78 -6.96
CA PHE A 106 -3.93 6.20 -6.99
C PHE A 106 -4.40 6.72 -5.62
N PRO A 107 -5.45 7.54 -5.57
CA PRO A 107 -6.12 7.90 -4.34
C PRO A 107 -6.65 6.66 -3.62
N ILE A 108 -6.45 6.59 -2.30
CA ILE A 108 -6.99 5.49 -1.49
C ILE A 108 -8.52 5.42 -1.53
N ASP A 109 -9.18 6.55 -1.76
CA ASP A 109 -10.63 6.64 -1.84
C ASP A 109 -11.18 5.97 -3.11
N ASP A 110 -10.38 5.85 -4.18
CA ASP A 110 -10.76 5.21 -5.45
C ASP A 110 -10.47 3.69 -5.47
N ILE A 111 -10.05 3.12 -4.34
CA ILE A 111 -9.58 1.72 -4.30
C ILE A 111 -10.68 0.72 -4.67
N ASP A 112 -11.94 0.96 -4.28
CA ASP A 112 -13.05 0.05 -4.57
C ASP A 112 -13.43 0.05 -6.05
N ASP A 113 -13.12 1.12 -6.78
CA ASP A 113 -13.40 1.24 -8.20
C ASP A 113 -12.27 0.66 -9.06
N ILE A 114 -11.02 0.78 -8.61
CA ILE A 114 -9.83 0.41 -9.40
C ILE A 114 -9.35 -1.01 -9.10
N LEU A 115 -9.32 -1.40 -7.82
CA LEU A 115 -8.73 -2.67 -7.39
C LEU A 115 -9.41 -3.90 -8.02
N PRO A 116 -10.75 -3.97 -8.17
CA PRO A 116 -11.40 -5.10 -8.83
C PRO A 116 -10.88 -5.35 -10.26
N GLY A 117 -10.64 -4.29 -11.03
CA GLY A 117 -10.08 -4.40 -12.38
C GLY A 117 -8.61 -4.85 -12.40
N LEU A 118 -7.87 -4.64 -11.31
CA LEU A 118 -6.49 -5.16 -11.17
C LEU A 118 -6.46 -6.64 -10.76
N ILE A 119 -7.47 -7.08 -10.01
CA ILE A 119 -7.68 -8.47 -9.59
C ILE A 119 -8.21 -9.32 -10.75
N GLU A 120 -9.00 -8.73 -11.65
CA GLU A 120 -9.57 -9.42 -12.80
C GLU A 120 -8.48 -10.14 -13.63
N GLY A 121 -8.74 -11.41 -13.96
CA GLY A 121 -7.80 -12.25 -14.72
C GLY A 121 -6.60 -12.79 -13.93
N ARG A 122 -6.54 -12.59 -12.60
CA ARG A 122 -5.54 -13.21 -11.72
C ARG A 122 -6.07 -14.51 -11.12
N GLU A 123 -5.21 -15.52 -11.05
CA GLU A 123 -5.55 -16.82 -10.48
C GLU A 123 -5.48 -16.83 -8.95
N ARG A 124 -4.61 -16.00 -8.35
CA ARG A 124 -4.35 -16.00 -6.90
C ARG A 124 -4.14 -14.60 -6.34
N ILE A 125 -4.76 -14.37 -5.18
CA ILE A 125 -4.57 -13.18 -4.35
C ILE A 125 -3.75 -13.58 -3.12
N TYR A 126 -2.65 -12.87 -2.88
CA TYR A 126 -1.83 -12.98 -1.67
C TYR A 126 -2.14 -11.81 -0.75
N CYS A 127 -2.78 -12.10 0.38
CA CYS A 127 -3.01 -11.16 1.48
C CYS A 127 -2.71 -11.83 2.83
N ALA A 128 -2.44 -11.02 3.84
CA ALA A 128 -2.16 -11.50 5.20
C ALA A 128 -3.47 -11.73 5.97
N ILE A 129 -4.22 -12.76 5.57
CA ILE A 129 -5.51 -13.09 6.21
C ILE A 129 -5.33 -13.29 7.71
N GLY A 130 -6.24 -12.70 8.49
CA GLY A 130 -6.30 -12.76 9.94
C GLY A 130 -5.58 -11.62 10.64
N ASN A 131 -4.87 -10.75 9.90
CA ASN A 131 -4.17 -9.61 10.49
C ASN A 131 -5.11 -8.40 10.69
N ASP A 132 -6.05 -8.17 9.78
CA ASP A 132 -7.04 -7.08 9.85
C ASP A 132 -8.38 -7.59 9.33
N LYS A 133 -9.33 -7.84 10.24
CA LYS A 133 -10.63 -8.42 9.90
C LYS A 133 -11.43 -7.55 8.94
N ASP A 134 -11.44 -6.23 9.14
CA ASP A 134 -12.22 -5.32 8.30
C ASP A 134 -11.67 -5.34 6.87
N PHE A 135 -10.35 -5.44 6.74
CA PHE A 135 -9.67 -5.53 5.45
C PHE A 135 -9.92 -6.88 4.78
N ASP A 136 -9.82 -7.98 5.53
CA ASP A 136 -10.06 -9.32 5.02
C ASP A 136 -11.49 -9.46 4.47
N GLU A 137 -12.49 -8.95 5.19
CA GLU A 137 -13.89 -8.93 4.75
C GLU A 137 -14.06 -8.14 3.43
N ARG A 138 -13.41 -6.98 3.31
CA ARG A 138 -13.49 -6.15 2.10
C ARG A 138 -12.81 -6.78 0.88
N VAL A 139 -11.74 -7.58 1.08
CA VAL A 139 -11.05 -8.29 0.00
C VAL A 139 -11.78 -9.56 -0.43
N LEU A 140 -12.43 -10.26 0.51
CA LEU A 140 -13.06 -11.56 0.26
C LEU A 140 -14.52 -11.47 -0.21
N GLY A 141 -15.23 -10.40 0.15
CA GLY A 141 -16.66 -10.20 -0.20
C GLY A 141 -17.61 -10.87 0.78
#